data_AF-A0A534H6B9-F1
#
_entry.id   AF-A0A534H6B9-F1
#
_cell.length_a   1.000
_cell.length_b   1.000
_cell.length_c   1.000
_cell.angle_alpha   90.00
_cell.angle_beta   90.00
_cell.angle_gamma   90.00
#
_symmetry.space_group_name_H-M   'P 1'
#
loop_
_entity.id
_entity.type
_entity.pdbx_description
1 polymer ?
#
loop_
_entity_poly.entity_id
_entity_poly.type
_entity_poly.pdbx_seq_one_letter_code
_entity_poly.pdbx_strand_id
1 'polypeptide(L)'
;MSKSREMDTLADRASPEELADAADRLGCASVAFTYNDPVVFMEYAIDTARACRARGIRSVAVTAGYMCAEPRAEFYRHMDAANVDLKAFTERFYYKVCGGALAPVLETLEYLKRETTVWFEITTLLIPGENDSDDELDRLTRWIADRLGPDVPLHFTAFHPDWKMLDKPRTPSATLTRARHIALANGLRYVYTGNVHDREGGSTYCPHCHTRLIERDWYELGEWKLTDTGGCRRCGAAIPGVFAGPPGDWGTRRLGVRLAARVETAR
;
A
#
# COMPACT_ATOMS: atom_id res chain seq x y z
N MET A 1 -0.69 20.39 -10.40
CA MET A 1 -0.27 21.25 -9.27
C MET A 1 -0.95 20.76 -7.99
N SER A 2 -0.15 20.17 -7.10
CA SER A 2 -0.56 19.53 -5.83
C SER A 2 -1.14 20.55 -4.83
N LYS A 3 -1.95 20.07 -3.88
CA LYS A 3 -2.50 20.84 -2.75
C LYS A 3 -1.40 21.21 -1.73
N SER A 4 -0.25 20.55 -1.75
CA SER A 4 0.90 20.77 -0.86
C SER A 4 1.68 22.05 -1.19
N ARG A 5 0.99 23.20 -1.19
CA ARG A 5 1.60 24.52 -1.43
C ARG A 5 1.96 25.26 -0.14
N GLU A 6 1.49 24.79 1.02
CA GLU A 6 1.95 25.23 2.34
C GLU A 6 3.17 24.43 2.77
N MET A 7 4.25 24.49 1.98
CA MET A 7 5.48 23.74 2.28
C MET A 7 6.23 24.27 3.50
N ASP A 8 6.07 25.56 3.85
CA ASP A 8 6.84 26.18 4.93
C ASP A 8 6.30 25.92 6.33
N THR A 9 5.06 25.45 6.50
CA THR A 9 4.42 25.33 7.83
C THR A 9 4.45 23.92 8.43
N LEU A 10 4.71 22.89 7.62
CA LEU A 10 4.57 21.46 8.02
C LEU A 10 5.74 20.56 7.60
N ALA A 11 6.72 21.05 6.84
CA ALA A 11 7.86 20.24 6.40
C ALA A 11 9.10 20.50 7.26
N ASP A 12 9.60 19.45 7.91
CA ASP A 12 10.95 19.45 8.48
C ASP A 12 11.96 19.00 7.42
N ARG A 13 13.14 19.62 7.43
CA ARG A 13 14.28 19.10 6.66
C ARG A 13 14.89 17.96 7.45
N ALA A 14 15.22 16.88 6.73
CA ALA A 14 15.95 15.77 7.27
C ALA A 14 16.82 15.15 6.18
N SER A 15 17.98 14.67 6.59
CA SER A 15 18.83 13.77 5.82
C SER A 15 18.35 12.32 5.97
N PRO A 16 18.76 11.43 5.05
CA PRO A 16 18.59 9.98 5.17
C PRO A 16 19.00 9.43 6.56
N GLU A 17 20.13 9.89 7.08
CA GLU A 17 20.68 9.47 8.37
C GLU A 17 19.81 9.94 9.53
N GLU A 18 19.33 11.18 9.50
CA GLU A 18 18.43 11.72 10.54
C GLU A 18 17.10 10.97 10.59
N LEU A 19 16.56 10.59 9.44
CA LEU A 19 15.35 9.75 9.35
C LEU A 19 15.59 8.37 9.94
N ALA A 20 16.69 7.73 9.59
CA ALA A 20 17.04 6.41 10.11
C ALA A 20 17.33 6.44 11.62
N ASP A 21 18.01 7.47 12.13
CA ASP A 21 18.23 7.68 13.57
C ASP A 21 16.94 7.97 14.33
N ALA A 22 16.00 8.70 13.72
CA ALA A 22 14.68 8.93 14.30
C ALA A 22 13.88 7.63 14.39
N ALA A 23 13.86 6.85 13.31
CA ALA A 23 13.16 5.58 13.25
C ALA A 23 13.75 4.57 14.26
N ASP A 24 15.07 4.47 14.37
CA ASP A 24 15.76 3.57 15.31
C ASP A 24 15.46 3.93 16.76
N ARG A 25 15.61 5.21 17.13
CA ARG A 25 15.30 5.70 18.49
C ARG A 25 13.85 5.45 18.89
N LEU A 26 12.93 5.49 17.92
CA LEU A 26 11.51 5.26 18.15
C LEU A 26 11.13 3.77 18.08
N GLY A 27 12.09 2.88 17.82
CA GLY A 27 11.85 1.44 17.70
C GLY A 27 10.98 1.08 16.48
N CYS A 28 11.03 1.88 15.42
CA CYS A 28 10.24 1.63 14.21
C CYS A 28 10.77 0.39 13.47
N ALA A 29 9.87 -0.53 13.14
CA ALA A 29 10.22 -1.69 12.32
C ALA A 29 10.46 -1.35 10.84
N SER A 30 9.90 -0.22 10.38
CA SER A 30 10.00 0.22 8.99
C SER A 30 9.73 1.71 8.82
N VAL A 31 10.20 2.27 7.71
CA VAL A 31 9.86 3.61 7.20
C VAL A 31 9.10 3.47 5.87
N ALA A 32 8.06 4.28 5.67
CA ALA A 32 7.29 4.29 4.44
C ALA A 32 7.41 5.64 3.72
N PHE A 33 7.70 5.60 2.42
CA PHE A 33 7.65 6.77 1.54
C PHE A 33 6.27 6.86 0.89
N THR A 34 5.52 7.91 1.22
CA THR A 34 4.10 8.04 0.84
C THR A 34 3.66 9.51 0.72
N TYR A 35 2.38 9.75 0.41
CA TYR A 35 1.72 11.02 0.10
C TYR A 35 2.16 11.67 -1.23
N ASN A 36 3.46 11.87 -1.40
CA ASN A 36 4.05 12.12 -2.72
C ASN A 36 4.59 10.80 -3.27
N ASP A 37 4.61 10.67 -4.59
CA ASP A 37 5.15 9.47 -5.21
C ASP A 37 6.68 9.42 -5.01
N PRO A 38 7.22 8.38 -4.34
CA PRO A 38 8.66 8.28 -4.09
C PRO A 38 9.50 8.14 -5.37
N VAL A 39 8.88 7.79 -6.49
CA VAL A 39 9.55 7.74 -7.80
C VAL A 39 10.07 9.12 -8.22
N VAL A 40 9.42 10.21 -7.81
CA VAL A 40 9.82 11.58 -8.19
C VAL A 40 11.08 12.04 -7.46
N PHE A 41 11.40 11.43 -6.32
CA PHE A 41 12.57 11.73 -5.49
C PHE A 41 13.33 10.44 -5.14
N MET A 42 13.45 9.54 -6.11
CA MET A 42 13.89 8.16 -5.88
C MET A 42 15.27 8.07 -5.23
N GLU A 43 16.19 8.99 -5.54
CA GLU A 43 17.53 9.04 -4.96
C GLU A 43 17.47 9.24 -3.44
N TYR A 44 16.65 10.20 -2.98
CA TYR A 44 16.46 10.47 -1.55
C TYR A 44 15.80 9.28 -0.84
N ALA A 45 14.84 8.63 -1.49
CA ALA A 45 14.20 7.43 -0.95
C ALA A 45 15.17 6.25 -0.87
N ILE A 46 16.03 6.06 -1.89
CA ILE A 46 17.06 5.03 -1.93
C ILE A 46 18.10 5.25 -0.82
N ASP A 47 18.62 6.46 -0.68
CA ASP A 47 19.61 6.77 0.36
C ASP A 47 19.02 6.59 1.76
N THR A 48 17.77 7.01 1.98
CA THR A 48 17.06 6.75 3.23
C THR A 48 16.88 5.26 3.47
N ALA A 49 16.51 4.49 2.45
CA ALA A 49 16.35 3.04 2.59
C ALA A 49 17.66 2.32 2.92
N ARG A 50 18.79 2.79 2.38
CA ARG A 50 20.13 2.30 2.72
C ARG A 50 20.48 2.63 4.17
N ALA A 51 20.26 3.87 4.61
CA ALA A 51 20.51 4.30 5.99
C ALA A 51 19.64 3.53 7.01
N CYS A 52 18.37 3.29 6.70
CA CYS A 52 17.46 2.46 7.51
C CYS A 52 17.92 0.99 7.57
N ARG A 53 18.31 0.41 6.43
CA ARG A 53 18.76 -0.99 6.37
C ARG A 53 20.01 -1.23 7.22
N ALA A 54 20.92 -0.27 7.30
CA ALA A 54 22.09 -0.35 8.18
C ALA A 54 21.74 -0.46 9.67
N ARG A 55 20.51 -0.06 10.06
CA ARG A 55 19.95 -0.14 11.41
C ARG A 55 18.90 -1.26 11.56
N GLY A 56 18.75 -2.15 10.55
CA GLY A 56 17.75 -3.21 10.56
C GLY A 56 16.30 -2.76 10.33
N ILE A 57 16.10 -1.52 9.87
CA ILE A 57 14.79 -0.92 9.64
C ILE A 57 14.40 -1.11 8.17
N ARG A 58 13.21 -1.66 7.93
CA ARG A 58 12.71 -1.94 6.58
C ARG A 58 12.19 -0.70 5.87
N SER A 59 12.15 -0.73 4.55
CA SER A 59 11.69 0.37 3.70
C SER A 59 10.47 -0.04 2.88
N VAL A 60 9.45 0.82 2.86
CA VAL A 60 8.18 0.60 2.16
C VAL A 60 7.93 1.73 1.17
N ALA A 61 7.61 1.40 -0.08
CA ALA A 61 7.20 2.36 -1.09
C ALA A 61 5.68 2.38 -1.28
N VAL A 62 5.04 3.54 -1.14
CA VAL A 62 3.64 3.74 -1.56
C VAL A 62 3.64 4.61 -2.81
N THR A 63 3.32 4.03 -3.96
CA THR A 63 3.65 4.63 -5.27
C THR A 63 2.58 4.35 -6.32
N ALA A 64 2.50 5.18 -7.36
CA ALA A 64 1.74 4.87 -8.57
C ALA A 64 2.43 3.80 -9.45
N GLY A 65 3.68 3.44 -9.17
CA GLY A 65 4.43 2.41 -9.91
C GLY A 65 4.74 2.77 -11.36
N TYR A 66 4.58 4.03 -11.75
CA TYR A 66 4.80 4.51 -13.10
C TYR A 66 6.29 4.80 -13.34
N MET A 67 7.04 3.80 -13.82
CA MET A 67 8.49 3.84 -13.94
C MET A 67 8.99 3.22 -15.24
N CYS A 68 10.11 3.72 -15.77
CA CYS A 68 10.88 3.05 -16.81
C CYS A 68 11.62 1.83 -16.24
N ALA A 69 12.06 0.92 -17.11
CA ALA A 69 12.63 -0.37 -16.70
C ALA A 69 13.90 -0.24 -15.83
N GLU A 70 14.88 0.60 -16.21
CA GLU A 70 16.13 0.73 -15.48
C GLU A 70 15.96 1.41 -14.11
N PRO A 71 15.28 2.58 -13.99
CA PRO A 71 15.02 3.20 -12.70
C PRO A 71 14.17 2.32 -11.78
N ARG A 72 13.23 1.55 -12.34
CA ARG A 72 12.43 0.57 -11.60
C ARG A 72 13.31 -0.46 -10.92
N ALA A 73 14.27 -1.02 -11.66
CA ALA A 73 15.16 -2.04 -11.12
C ALA A 73 16.06 -1.51 -10.01
N GLU A 74 16.55 -0.28 -10.14
CA GLU A 74 17.35 0.40 -9.12
C GLU A 74 16.54 0.68 -7.85
N PHE A 75 15.36 1.29 -8.00
CA PHE A 75 14.52 1.67 -6.87
C PHE A 75 14.09 0.46 -6.01
N TYR A 76 13.54 -0.58 -6.63
CA TYR A 76 13.00 -1.72 -5.90
C TYR A 76 14.08 -2.65 -5.32
N ARG A 77 15.34 -2.55 -5.76
CA ARG A 77 16.47 -3.23 -5.08
C ARG A 77 16.62 -2.79 -3.63
N HIS A 78 16.17 -1.57 -3.30
CA HIS A 78 16.34 -0.98 -1.99
C HIS A 78 15.09 -1.03 -1.11
N MET A 79 13.94 -1.41 -1.66
CA MET A 79 12.67 -1.51 -0.92
C MET A 79 12.45 -2.93 -0.40
N ASP A 80 11.84 -3.08 0.77
CA ASP A 80 11.44 -4.38 1.33
C ASP A 80 9.96 -4.68 1.06
N ALA A 81 9.14 -3.64 0.93
CA ALA A 81 7.75 -3.78 0.51
C ALA A 81 7.26 -2.61 -0.38
N ALA A 82 6.17 -2.82 -1.11
CA ALA A 82 5.50 -1.79 -1.90
C ALA A 82 3.97 -1.90 -1.85
N ASN A 83 3.28 -0.76 -1.78
CA ASN A 83 1.87 -0.67 -2.15
C ASN A 83 1.78 0.12 -3.46
N VAL A 84 1.37 -0.55 -4.54
CA VAL A 84 1.32 0.03 -5.88
C VAL A 84 -0.12 0.35 -6.25
N ASP A 85 -0.36 1.61 -6.62
CA ASP A 85 -1.69 2.05 -7.02
C ASP A 85 -1.99 1.68 -8.48
N LEU A 86 -2.71 0.57 -8.69
CA LEU A 86 -3.37 0.28 -9.95
C LEU A 86 -4.70 1.04 -10.00
N LYS A 87 -4.63 2.30 -10.44
CA LYS A 87 -5.72 3.28 -10.27
C LYS A 87 -6.95 2.97 -11.11
N ALA A 88 -6.80 2.28 -12.24
CA ALA A 88 -7.86 1.90 -13.16
C ALA A 88 -7.36 0.80 -14.10
N PHE A 89 -8.21 0.29 -14.99
CA PHE A 89 -7.83 -0.70 -15.99
C PHE A 89 -8.19 -0.27 -17.42
N THR A 90 -8.14 1.05 -17.65
CA THR A 90 -8.36 1.68 -18.93
C THR A 90 -7.34 2.80 -19.20
N GLU A 91 -6.83 2.86 -20.43
CA GLU A 91 -5.95 3.96 -20.87
C GLU A 91 -6.65 5.32 -20.79
N ARG A 92 -7.98 5.35 -20.96
CA ARG A 92 -8.80 6.58 -20.81
C ARG A 92 -8.58 7.21 -19.44
N PHE A 93 -8.67 6.43 -18.36
CA PHE A 93 -8.53 6.95 -17.00
C PHE A 93 -7.10 7.46 -16.78
N TYR A 94 -6.10 6.67 -17.17
CA TYR A 94 -4.69 7.06 -17.03
C TYR A 94 -4.38 8.35 -17.81
N TYR A 95 -4.84 8.46 -19.05
CA TYR A 95 -4.62 9.66 -19.86
C TYR A 95 -5.35 10.89 -19.30
N LYS A 96 -6.66 10.77 -19.00
CA LYS A 96 -7.49 11.93 -18.64
C LYS A 96 -7.36 12.35 -17.17
N VAL A 97 -7.25 11.39 -16.26
CA VAL A 97 -7.28 11.64 -14.81
C VAL A 97 -5.87 11.67 -14.23
N CYS A 98 -5.01 10.74 -14.63
CA CYS A 98 -3.65 10.65 -14.08
C CYS A 98 -2.61 11.45 -14.87
N GLY A 99 -2.84 11.69 -16.17
CA GLY A 99 -1.82 12.25 -17.06
C GLY A 99 -0.68 11.28 -17.35
N GLY A 100 -0.97 9.98 -17.40
CA GLY A 100 0.00 8.90 -17.65
C GLY A 100 -0.58 7.80 -18.54
N ALA A 101 0.03 6.62 -18.48
CA ALA A 101 -0.39 5.41 -19.21
C ALA A 101 -0.53 4.20 -18.27
N LEU A 102 -1.39 3.26 -18.62
CA LEU A 102 -1.63 2.05 -17.81
C LEU A 102 -0.44 1.08 -17.91
N ALA A 103 0.11 0.88 -19.11
CA ALA A 103 1.12 -0.15 -19.38
C ALA A 103 2.34 -0.11 -18.43
N PRO A 104 2.97 1.05 -18.14
CA PRO A 104 4.13 1.07 -17.24
C PRO A 104 3.83 0.59 -15.81
N VAL A 105 2.60 0.80 -15.32
CA VAL A 105 2.19 0.31 -14.00
C VAL A 105 2.03 -1.21 -14.01
N LEU A 106 1.42 -1.76 -15.07
CA LEU A 106 1.28 -3.21 -15.25
C LEU A 106 2.66 -3.89 -15.35
N GLU A 107 3.57 -3.31 -16.11
CA GLU A 107 4.95 -3.80 -16.22
C GLU A 107 5.69 -3.77 -14.88
N THR A 108 5.46 -2.73 -14.06
CA THR A 108 6.04 -2.65 -12.72
C THR A 108 5.52 -3.75 -11.80
N LEU A 109 4.21 -4.04 -11.84
CA LEU A 109 3.62 -5.13 -11.06
C LEU A 109 4.13 -6.50 -11.51
N GLU A 110 4.27 -6.73 -12.81
CA GLU A 110 4.86 -7.98 -13.33
C GLU A 110 6.34 -8.12 -12.94
N TYR A 111 7.12 -7.04 -13.00
CA TYR A 111 8.51 -7.00 -12.55
C TYR A 111 8.62 -7.35 -11.06
N LEU A 112 7.83 -6.71 -10.19
CA LEU A 112 7.82 -7.01 -8.76
C LEU A 112 7.55 -8.49 -8.50
N LYS A 113 6.57 -9.06 -9.20
CA LYS A 113 6.19 -10.47 -9.04
C LYS A 113 7.26 -11.46 -9.49
N ARG A 114 7.92 -11.18 -10.63
CA ARG A 114 8.75 -12.17 -11.33
C ARG A 114 10.24 -12.03 -11.06
N GLU A 115 10.69 -10.82 -10.74
CA GLU A 115 12.10 -10.47 -10.74
C GLU A 115 12.60 -9.99 -9.37
N THR A 116 11.72 -9.90 -8.38
CA THR A 116 12.07 -9.40 -7.04
C THR A 116 11.53 -10.27 -5.90
N THR A 117 12.06 -10.06 -4.70
CA THR A 117 11.52 -10.59 -3.44
C THR A 117 10.73 -9.54 -2.65
N VAL A 118 10.46 -8.37 -3.24
CA VAL A 118 9.74 -7.28 -2.58
C VAL A 118 8.32 -7.74 -2.30
N TRP A 119 7.88 -7.66 -1.04
CA TRP A 119 6.48 -7.89 -0.72
C TRP A 119 5.65 -6.77 -1.32
N PHE A 120 4.63 -7.07 -2.12
CA PHE A 120 3.82 -6.00 -2.68
C PHE A 120 2.32 -6.28 -2.62
N GLU A 121 1.59 -5.18 -2.49
CA GLU A 121 0.14 -5.13 -2.46
C GLU A 121 -0.33 -4.10 -3.49
N ILE A 122 -1.58 -4.26 -3.94
CA ILE A 122 -2.19 -3.40 -4.95
C ILE A 122 -3.32 -2.62 -4.30
N THR A 123 -3.37 -1.32 -4.57
CA THR A 123 -4.51 -0.48 -4.17
C THR A 123 -5.21 0.11 -5.39
N THR A 124 -6.54 0.03 -5.40
CA THR A 124 -7.40 0.67 -6.38
C THR A 124 -8.43 1.53 -5.65
N LEU A 125 -8.28 2.85 -5.72
CA LEU A 125 -9.28 3.80 -5.24
C LEU A 125 -10.43 3.84 -6.25
N LEU A 126 -11.62 3.43 -5.84
CA LEU A 126 -12.79 3.44 -6.71
C LEU A 126 -13.42 4.83 -6.70
N ILE A 127 -13.72 5.36 -7.87
CA ILE A 127 -14.33 6.67 -8.10
C ILE A 127 -15.62 6.44 -8.89
N PRO A 128 -16.79 6.77 -8.34
CA PRO A 128 -18.07 6.52 -9.00
C PRO A 128 -18.14 7.09 -10.43
N GLY A 129 -18.45 6.21 -11.38
CA GLY A 129 -18.57 6.55 -12.80
C GLY A 129 -17.24 6.78 -13.53
N GLU A 130 -16.09 6.47 -12.92
CA GLU A 130 -14.79 6.55 -13.60
C GLU A 130 -14.10 5.20 -13.77
N ASN A 131 -14.05 4.36 -12.73
CA ASN A 131 -13.33 3.07 -12.72
C ASN A 131 -14.05 1.99 -11.89
N ASP A 132 -15.33 2.18 -11.55
CA ASP A 132 -16.10 1.29 -10.66
C ASP A 132 -17.12 0.40 -11.37
N SER A 133 -17.06 0.32 -12.71
CA SER A 133 -17.92 -0.55 -13.51
C SER A 133 -17.55 -2.02 -13.35
N ASP A 134 -18.54 -2.91 -13.41
CA ASP A 134 -18.31 -4.35 -13.24
C ASP A 134 -17.37 -4.94 -14.31
N ASP A 135 -17.46 -4.48 -15.55
CA ASP A 135 -16.55 -4.89 -16.64
C ASP A 135 -15.10 -4.51 -16.35
N GLU A 136 -14.86 -3.27 -15.89
CA GLU A 136 -13.50 -2.82 -15.59
C GLU A 136 -12.92 -3.55 -14.37
N LEU A 137 -13.73 -3.75 -13.33
CA LEU A 137 -13.35 -4.51 -12.13
C LEU A 137 -13.06 -5.98 -12.46
N ASP A 138 -13.87 -6.60 -13.31
CA ASP A 138 -13.64 -7.97 -13.78
C ASP A 138 -12.33 -8.08 -14.56
N ARG A 139 -12.09 -7.19 -15.53
CA ARG A 139 -10.84 -7.16 -16.31
C ARG A 139 -9.61 -6.92 -15.43
N LEU A 140 -9.68 -5.96 -14.50
CA LEU A 140 -8.60 -5.67 -13.55
C LEU A 140 -8.26 -6.89 -12.70
N THR A 141 -9.28 -7.52 -12.11
CA THR A 141 -9.09 -8.60 -11.14
C THR A 141 -8.69 -9.92 -11.80
N ARG A 142 -9.22 -10.22 -13.01
CA ARG A 142 -8.73 -11.33 -13.83
C ARG A 142 -7.26 -11.16 -14.19
N TRP A 143 -6.87 -9.96 -14.63
CA TRP A 143 -5.47 -9.70 -14.96
C TRP A 143 -4.55 -9.92 -13.76
N ILE A 144 -4.92 -9.46 -12.56
CA ILE A 144 -4.15 -9.73 -11.34
C ILE A 144 -4.06 -11.24 -11.09
N ALA A 145 -5.18 -11.96 -11.12
CA ALA A 145 -5.22 -13.40 -10.88
C ALA A 145 -4.34 -14.16 -11.88
N ASP A 146 -4.41 -13.82 -13.16
CA ASP A 146 -3.71 -14.50 -14.25
C ASP A 146 -2.21 -14.17 -14.28
N ARG A 147 -1.85 -12.91 -14.04
CA ARG A 147 -0.47 -12.42 -14.25
C ARG A 147 0.37 -12.42 -12.98
N LEU A 148 -0.27 -12.20 -11.83
CA LEU A 148 0.40 -12.03 -10.53
C LEU A 148 0.06 -13.17 -9.55
N GLY A 149 -1.03 -13.89 -9.79
CA GLY A 149 -1.50 -15.01 -8.99
C GLY A 149 -2.50 -14.60 -7.91
N PRO A 150 -3.14 -15.59 -7.26
CA PRO A 150 -4.26 -15.36 -6.34
C PRO A 150 -3.85 -14.78 -4.97
N ASP A 151 -2.55 -14.75 -4.69
CA ASP A 151 -1.97 -14.47 -3.38
C ASP A 151 -1.51 -13.01 -3.21
N VAL A 152 -1.51 -12.20 -4.27
CA VAL A 152 -1.19 -10.77 -4.19
C VAL A 152 -2.38 -10.01 -3.59
N PRO A 153 -2.22 -9.33 -2.44
CA PRO A 153 -3.30 -8.56 -1.84
C PRO A 153 -3.80 -7.43 -2.75
N LEU A 154 -5.12 -7.28 -2.83
CA LEU A 154 -5.79 -6.20 -3.52
C LEU A 154 -6.70 -5.43 -2.56
N HIS A 155 -6.56 -4.11 -2.52
CA HIS A 155 -7.36 -3.21 -1.70
C HIS A 155 -8.24 -2.33 -2.59
N PHE A 156 -9.55 -2.42 -2.42
CA PHE A 156 -10.48 -1.44 -2.96
C PHE A 156 -10.77 -0.37 -1.90
N THR A 157 -10.44 0.88 -2.20
CA THR A 157 -10.63 1.99 -1.25
C THR A 157 -11.71 2.95 -1.72
N ALA A 158 -12.49 3.50 -0.79
CA ALA A 158 -13.49 4.50 -1.08
C ALA A 158 -12.87 5.87 -1.41
N PHE A 159 -13.29 6.46 -2.52
CA PHE A 159 -13.07 7.87 -2.84
C PHE A 159 -13.93 8.78 -1.97
N HIS A 160 -13.33 9.89 -1.55
CA HIS A 160 -13.99 11.03 -0.93
C HIS A 160 -13.82 12.27 -1.82
N PRO A 161 -14.89 13.05 -2.12
CA PRO A 161 -14.79 14.23 -2.97
C PRO A 161 -13.99 15.33 -2.27
N ASP A 162 -12.84 15.68 -2.85
CA ASP A 162 -11.94 16.69 -2.31
C ASP A 162 -11.23 17.46 -3.42
N TRP A 163 -10.78 18.67 -3.06
CA TRP A 163 -9.99 19.55 -3.92
C TRP A 163 -10.65 19.88 -5.27
N LYS A 164 -10.31 19.15 -6.34
CA LYS A 164 -10.72 19.46 -7.72
C LYS A 164 -11.77 18.50 -8.28
N MET A 165 -12.00 17.37 -7.63
CA MET A 165 -12.97 16.37 -8.07
C MET A 165 -14.12 16.37 -7.06
N LEU A 166 -14.93 17.42 -7.13
CA LEU A 166 -16.08 17.65 -6.24
C LEU A 166 -17.41 17.27 -6.89
N ASP A 167 -17.40 16.99 -8.18
CA ASP A 167 -18.54 16.64 -9.03
C ASP A 167 -18.93 15.15 -8.95
N LYS A 168 -18.10 14.33 -8.30
CA LYS A 168 -18.36 12.90 -8.06
C LYS A 168 -18.80 12.67 -6.63
N PRO A 169 -19.73 11.74 -6.36
CA PRO A 169 -20.11 11.40 -4.99
C PRO A 169 -19.00 10.58 -4.30
N ARG A 170 -19.04 10.55 -2.96
CA ARG A 170 -18.26 9.57 -2.18
C ARG A 170 -18.61 8.15 -2.63
N THR A 171 -17.63 7.26 -2.67
CA THR A 171 -17.88 5.86 -3.01
C THR A 171 -18.81 5.20 -1.99
N PRO A 172 -19.93 4.60 -2.42
CA PRO A 172 -20.79 3.83 -1.52
C PRO A 172 -20.10 2.54 -1.06
N SER A 173 -20.30 2.12 0.19
CA SER A 173 -19.77 0.84 0.69
C SER A 173 -20.21 -0.35 -0.17
N ALA A 174 -21.43 -0.31 -0.72
CA ALA A 174 -21.93 -1.35 -1.64
C ALA A 174 -21.07 -1.51 -2.90
N THR A 175 -20.45 -0.42 -3.40
CA THR A 175 -19.51 -0.49 -4.53
C THR A 175 -18.26 -1.28 -4.15
N LEU A 176 -17.72 -1.05 -2.94
CA LEU A 176 -16.56 -1.80 -2.44
C LEU A 176 -16.88 -3.27 -2.21
N THR A 177 -18.04 -3.58 -1.59
CA THR A 177 -18.51 -4.95 -1.40
C THR A 177 -18.66 -5.68 -2.74
N ARG A 178 -19.25 -5.01 -3.75
CA ARG A 178 -19.39 -5.56 -5.11
C ARG A 178 -18.03 -5.83 -5.75
N ALA A 179 -17.12 -4.87 -5.73
CA ALA A 179 -15.77 -5.03 -6.27
C ALA A 179 -15.02 -6.19 -5.60
N ARG A 180 -15.14 -6.31 -4.28
CA ARG A 180 -14.58 -7.43 -3.51
C ARG A 180 -15.15 -8.77 -3.97
N HIS A 181 -16.47 -8.88 -4.16
CA HIS A 181 -17.09 -10.12 -4.64
C HIS A 181 -16.61 -10.52 -6.04
N ILE A 182 -16.49 -9.55 -6.97
CA ILE A 182 -15.96 -9.81 -8.32
C ILE A 182 -14.52 -10.34 -8.24
N ALA A 183 -13.66 -9.69 -7.44
CA ALA A 183 -12.28 -10.10 -7.26
C ALA A 183 -12.12 -11.51 -6.66
N LEU A 184 -12.92 -11.84 -5.64
CA LEU A 184 -12.95 -13.17 -5.04
C LEU A 184 -13.47 -14.23 -6.03
N ALA A 185 -14.49 -13.90 -6.82
CA ALA A 185 -15.03 -14.78 -7.85
C ALA A 185 -14.02 -15.06 -8.96
N ASN A 186 -13.12 -14.11 -9.24
CA ASN A 186 -11.98 -14.28 -10.15
C ASN A 186 -10.78 -15.00 -9.51
N GLY A 187 -10.90 -15.50 -8.29
CA GLY A 187 -9.94 -16.40 -7.65
C GLY A 187 -8.89 -15.73 -6.77
N LEU A 188 -8.96 -14.40 -6.59
CA LEU A 188 -8.11 -13.71 -5.61
C LEU A 188 -8.49 -14.14 -4.19
N ARG A 189 -7.49 -14.35 -3.32
CA ARG A 189 -7.72 -14.84 -1.95
C ARG A 189 -7.73 -13.73 -0.91
N TYR A 190 -7.02 -12.65 -1.18
CA TYR A 190 -6.79 -11.55 -0.25
C TYR A 190 -7.28 -10.24 -0.86
N VAL A 191 -8.58 -9.99 -0.68
CA VAL A 191 -9.23 -8.79 -1.19
C VAL A 191 -9.84 -8.01 -0.04
N TYR A 192 -9.42 -6.76 0.09
CA TYR A 192 -9.74 -5.90 1.21
C TYR A 192 -10.55 -4.67 0.79
N THR A 193 -11.39 -4.18 1.70
CA THR A 193 -12.06 -2.88 1.58
C THR A 193 -11.41 -1.88 2.53
N GLY A 194 -11.19 -0.66 2.05
CA GLY A 194 -10.52 0.39 2.82
C GLY A 194 -11.18 1.76 2.63
N ASN A 195 -10.73 2.75 3.42
CA ASN A 195 -11.39 4.06 3.58
C ASN A 195 -12.86 3.96 4.07
N VAL A 196 -13.26 2.82 4.64
CA VAL A 196 -14.55 2.57 5.28
C VAL A 196 -14.37 1.70 6.54
N HIS A 197 -15.36 1.74 7.43
CA HIS A 197 -15.53 0.71 8.45
C HIS A 197 -16.24 -0.49 7.82
N ASP A 198 -15.51 -1.59 7.68
CA ASP A 198 -15.99 -2.84 7.11
C ASP A 198 -15.20 -4.00 7.70
N ARG A 199 -15.73 -4.57 8.79
CA ARG A 199 -15.09 -5.67 9.50
C ARG A 199 -14.95 -6.93 8.64
N GLU A 200 -15.90 -7.17 7.74
CA GLU A 200 -15.86 -8.35 6.89
C GLU A 200 -14.86 -8.16 5.75
N GLY A 201 -14.89 -7.02 5.08
CA GLY A 201 -14.00 -6.70 3.99
C GLY A 201 -12.56 -6.37 4.42
N GLY A 202 -12.34 -5.78 5.60
CA GLY A 202 -11.00 -5.42 6.10
C GLY A 202 -10.23 -6.60 6.72
N SER A 203 -10.90 -7.71 7.00
CA SER A 203 -10.31 -8.86 7.70
C SER A 203 -9.62 -9.85 6.76
N THR A 204 -8.58 -10.52 7.26
CA THR A 204 -7.90 -11.61 6.55
C THR A 204 -8.52 -12.95 6.91
N TYR A 205 -8.78 -13.79 5.92
CA TYR A 205 -9.34 -15.14 6.09
C TYR A 205 -8.37 -16.20 5.59
N CYS A 206 -8.40 -17.38 6.21
CA CYS A 206 -7.64 -18.53 5.75
C CYS A 206 -8.23 -19.03 4.42
N PRO A 207 -7.44 -19.13 3.33
CA PRO A 207 -7.94 -19.64 2.06
C PRO A 207 -8.30 -21.13 2.11
N HIS A 208 -7.81 -21.86 3.12
CA HIS A 208 -8.05 -23.29 3.26
C HIS A 208 -9.27 -23.63 4.12
N CYS A 209 -9.43 -22.98 5.28
CA CYS A 209 -10.48 -23.30 6.25
C CYS A 209 -11.46 -22.15 6.55
N HIS A 210 -11.34 -21.05 5.81
CA HIS A 210 -12.19 -19.85 5.87
C HIS A 210 -12.29 -19.20 7.26
N THR A 211 -11.40 -19.57 8.19
CA THR A 211 -11.35 -18.96 9.51
C THR A 211 -10.81 -17.55 9.38
N ARG A 212 -11.48 -16.58 10.00
CA ARG A 212 -10.94 -15.21 10.14
C ARG A 212 -9.65 -15.28 10.94
N LEU A 213 -8.55 -14.89 10.32
CA LEU A 213 -7.19 -14.96 10.87
C LEU A 213 -6.79 -13.66 11.52
N ILE A 214 -7.09 -12.54 10.88
CA ILE A 214 -6.82 -11.20 11.39
C ILE A 214 -8.12 -10.42 11.23
N GLU A 215 -8.75 -10.08 12.34
CA GLU A 215 -9.89 -9.17 12.34
C GLU A 215 -9.39 -7.72 12.26
N ARG A 216 -9.92 -6.95 11.30
CA ARG A 216 -9.66 -5.51 11.21
C ARG A 216 -10.96 -4.76 11.03
N ASP A 217 -11.07 -3.65 11.73
CA ASP A 217 -12.06 -2.64 11.47
C ASP A 217 -11.33 -1.29 11.54
N TRP A 218 -11.12 -0.67 10.37
CA TRP A 218 -10.26 0.50 10.27
C TRP A 218 -8.82 0.20 10.75
N TYR A 219 -8.27 1.06 11.61
CA TYR A 219 -6.94 0.88 12.21
C TYR A 219 -6.95 -0.02 13.46
N GLU A 220 -8.10 -0.57 13.87
CA GLU A 220 -8.19 -1.46 15.02
C GLU A 220 -8.04 -2.93 14.61
N LEU A 221 -7.20 -3.65 15.38
CA LEU A 221 -7.05 -5.10 15.27
C LEU A 221 -7.88 -5.78 16.34
N GLY A 222 -8.63 -6.82 15.93
CA GLY A 222 -9.41 -7.69 16.82
C GLY A 222 -8.73 -9.04 17.01
N GLU A 223 -9.43 -10.12 16.66
CA GLU A 223 -8.88 -11.47 16.68
C GLU A 223 -7.56 -11.61 15.89
N TRP A 224 -6.60 -12.32 16.48
CA TRP A 224 -5.35 -12.74 15.84
C TRP A 224 -5.15 -14.25 15.98
N LYS A 225 -5.41 -15.00 14.91
CA LYS A 225 -5.37 -16.47 14.85
C LYS A 225 -4.25 -16.99 13.95
N LEU A 226 -3.13 -16.27 13.92
CA LEU A 226 -1.90 -16.65 13.22
C LEU A 226 -0.79 -17.07 14.19
N THR A 227 0.01 -18.05 13.80
CA THR A 227 1.32 -18.29 14.43
C THR A 227 2.26 -17.13 14.13
N ASP A 228 3.37 -17.06 14.86
CA ASP A 228 4.37 -15.98 14.72
C ASP A 228 5.01 -15.91 13.32
N THR A 229 4.89 -16.99 12.55
CA THR A 229 5.40 -17.15 11.18
C THR A 229 4.30 -17.10 10.10
N GLY A 230 3.06 -16.70 10.44
CA GLY A 230 1.97 -16.57 9.46
C GLY A 230 1.19 -17.85 9.15
N GLY A 231 1.25 -18.86 10.02
CA GLY A 231 0.44 -20.08 9.90
C GLY A 231 -0.95 -19.93 10.53
N CYS A 232 -1.99 -20.45 9.89
CA CYS A 232 -3.33 -20.51 10.47
C CYS A 232 -3.32 -21.40 11.73
N ARG A 233 -3.68 -20.85 12.90
CA ARG A 233 -3.74 -21.63 14.16
C ARG A 233 -4.80 -22.75 14.18
N ARG A 234 -5.76 -22.73 13.24
CA ARG A 234 -6.81 -23.76 13.15
C ARG A 234 -6.43 -24.95 12.26
N CYS A 235 -5.83 -24.70 11.10
CA CYS A 235 -5.57 -25.75 10.10
C CYS A 235 -4.09 -25.89 9.69
N GLY A 236 -3.21 -25.05 10.22
CA GLY A 236 -1.78 -25.07 9.93
C GLY A 236 -1.36 -24.48 8.59
N ALA A 237 -2.31 -24.17 7.69
CA ALA A 237 -1.99 -23.57 6.38
C ALA A 237 -1.22 -22.25 6.55
N ALA A 238 -0.05 -22.14 5.92
CA ALA A 238 0.68 -20.89 5.80
C ALA A 238 -0.07 -19.93 4.87
N ILE A 239 -0.14 -18.65 5.24
CA ILE A 239 -0.64 -17.59 4.36
C ILE A 239 0.52 -16.71 3.88
N PRO A 240 0.47 -16.16 2.66
CA PRO A 240 1.45 -15.20 2.18
C PRO A 240 1.41 -13.93 3.04
N GLY A 241 2.59 -13.37 3.30
CA GLY A 241 2.77 -12.14 4.06
C GLY A 241 4.11 -12.12 4.80
N VAL A 242 4.43 -10.95 5.36
CA VAL A 242 5.62 -10.75 6.21
C VAL A 242 5.16 -10.63 7.66
N PHE A 243 5.42 -11.67 8.45
CA PHE A 243 4.98 -11.76 9.85
C PHE A 243 6.16 -11.74 10.80
N ALA A 244 6.01 -11.02 11.91
CA ALA A 244 6.99 -10.94 12.98
C ALA A 244 6.27 -11.02 14.34
N GLY A 245 5.81 -12.23 14.68
CA GLY A 245 5.18 -12.48 15.98
C GLY A 245 3.72 -12.01 16.08
N PRO A 246 3.18 -11.91 17.31
CA PRO A 246 1.84 -11.38 17.57
C PRO A 246 1.76 -9.87 17.24
N PRO A 247 0.55 -9.32 17.08
CA PRO A 247 0.38 -7.90 16.81
C PRO A 247 0.83 -7.09 18.03
N GLY A 248 1.41 -5.91 17.79
CA GLY A 248 1.73 -4.95 18.85
C GLY A 248 0.48 -4.30 19.45
N ASP A 249 0.67 -3.49 20.48
CA ASP A 249 -0.38 -2.80 21.25
C ASP A 249 -0.52 -1.30 20.88
N TRP A 250 0.12 -0.87 19.78
CA TRP A 250 0.11 0.53 19.36
C TRP A 250 -1.30 1.06 19.03
N GLY A 251 -2.18 0.19 18.51
CA GLY A 251 -3.55 0.54 18.15
C GLY A 251 -3.60 1.65 17.09
N THR A 252 -4.62 2.52 17.18
CA THR A 252 -4.88 3.60 16.20
C THR A 252 -4.09 4.89 16.45
N ARG A 253 -3.14 4.85 17.40
CA ARG A 253 -2.38 6.03 17.84
C ARG A 253 -1.48 6.56 16.72
N ARG A 254 -1.31 7.88 16.69
CA ARG A 254 -0.36 8.57 15.80
C ARG A 254 0.58 9.40 16.65
N LEU A 255 1.88 9.28 16.39
CA LEU A 255 2.91 10.11 17.01
C LEU A 255 3.51 11.01 15.93
N GLY A 256 3.32 12.32 16.06
CA GLY A 256 4.02 13.28 15.20
C GLY A 256 5.51 13.32 15.58
N VAL A 257 6.38 13.21 14.59
CA VAL A 257 7.84 13.28 14.77
C VAL A 257 8.33 14.61 14.23
N ARG A 258 9.02 15.38 15.06
CA ARG A 258 9.70 16.63 14.66
C ARG A 258 11.20 16.37 14.62
N LEU A 259 11.84 16.66 13.50
CA LEU A 259 13.25 16.41 13.23
C LEU A 259 14.09 17.68 13.48
N ALA A 260 13.52 18.87 13.26
CA ALA A 260 14.23 20.15 13.35
C ALA A 260 14.65 20.59 14.77
N ALA A 261 14.19 19.92 15.83
CA ALA A 261 14.47 20.31 17.22
C ALA A 261 15.90 19.98 17.72
N ARG A 262 16.81 19.50 16.84
CA ARG A 262 18.17 19.07 17.21
C ARG A 262 19.30 20.05 16.86
N VAL A 263 19.01 21.21 16.27
CA VAL A 263 20.07 22.17 15.86
C VAL A 263 20.57 23.05 17.02
N GLU A 264 19.92 23.07 18.19
CA GLU A 264 20.41 23.82 19.35
C GLU A 264 21.14 22.90 20.34
N THR A 265 22.38 22.51 20.04
CA THR A 265 23.44 22.24 21.04
C THR A 265 24.78 21.93 20.36
N ALA A 266 25.50 22.99 19.97
CA ALA A 266 26.97 23.04 19.96
C ALA A 266 27.42 24.49 19.64
N ARG A 267 27.61 25.30 20.68
CA ARG A 267 28.58 26.38 20.71
C ARG A 267 29.41 26.22 21.97
#